data_AF-A0A1R3HDL1-F1
#
_entry.id   AF-A0A1R3HDL1-F1
#
_cell.length_a   1.000
_cell.length_b   1.000
_cell.length_c   1.000
_cell.angle_alpha   90.00
_cell.angle_beta   90.00
_cell.angle_gamma   90.00
#
_symmetry.space_group_name_H-M   'P 1'
#
loop_
_entity.id
_entity.type
_entity.pdbx_description
1 polymer ?
#
loop_
_entity_poly.entity_id
_entity_poly.type
_entity_poly.pdbx_seq_one_letter_code
_entity_poly.pdbx_strand_id
1 'polypeptide(L)' 'MVKGRQGERVRLYVRGTILGYKRSKSNQYPNTSLLQIEGVNTKEEVAWYCGKRLAYIYKAKGDKVRVFMYPSNI' A
#
# COMPACT_ATOMS: atom_id res chain seq x y z
N MET A 1 -1.05 31.87 -4.05
CA MET A 1 -2.11 30.87 -3.81
C MET A 1 -2.30 30.08 -5.11
N VAL A 2 -1.69 28.90 -5.21
CA VAL A 2 -1.73 28.10 -6.47
C VAL A 2 -3.13 27.52 -6.63
N LYS A 3 -3.88 28.05 -7.61
CA LYS A 3 -5.20 27.54 -8.03
C LYS A 3 -4.97 26.11 -8.56
N GLY A 4 -5.39 25.10 -7.79
CA GLY A 4 -5.29 23.71 -8.22
C GLY A 4 -6.07 23.52 -9.52
N ARG A 5 -5.41 22.98 -10.56
CA ARG A 5 -6.06 22.60 -11.82
C ARG A 5 -7.25 21.68 -11.49
N GLN A 6 -8.45 22.08 -11.89
CA GLN A 6 -9.68 21.27 -11.85
C GLN A 6 -9.65 20.20 -12.96
N GLY A 7 -8.54 19.47 -13.07
CA GLY A 7 -8.50 18.24 -13.85
C GLY A 7 -9.09 17.11 -13.01
N GLU A 8 -9.87 16.24 -13.64
CA GLU A 8 -10.42 15.07 -12.97
C GLU A 8 -9.29 14.27 -12.31
N ARG A 9 -9.43 13.96 -11.01
CA ARG A 9 -8.40 13.25 -10.26
C ARG A 9 -8.40 11.78 -10.65
N VAL A 10 -7.61 11.43 -11.66
CA VAL A 10 -7.42 10.03 -12.07
C VAL A 10 -6.62 9.27 -11.02
N ARG A 11 -7.14 8.12 -10.56
CA ARG A 11 -6.46 7.24 -9.61
C ARG A 11 -5.41 6.38 -10.34
N LEU A 12 -4.12 6.57 -10.02
CA LEU A 12 -3.01 5.84 -10.64
C LEU A 12 -2.50 4.66 -9.79
N TYR A 13 -3.23 4.29 -8.73
CA TYR A 13 -2.87 3.20 -7.81
C TYR A 13 -4.01 2.21 -7.63
N VAL A 14 -3.67 0.97 -7.33
CA VAL A 14 -4.63 -0.05 -6.92
C VAL A 14 -4.77 0.01 -5.40
N ARG A 15 -6.01 -0.07 -4.90
CA ARG A 15 -6.25 -0.10 -3.45
C ARG A 15 -5.84 -1.47 -2.93
N GLY A 16 -5.34 -1.47 -1.72
CA GLY A 16 -5.06 -2.70 -0.99
C GLY A 16 -5.30 -2.48 0.50
N THR A 17 -5.60 -3.58 1.18
CA THR A 17 -5.82 -3.62 2.63
C THR A 17 -4.61 -4.26 3.28
N ILE A 18 -4.08 -3.63 4.32
CA ILE A 18 -3.05 -4.24 5.17
C ILE A 18 -3.74 -5.18 6.13
N LEU A 19 -3.44 -6.47 6.04
CA LEU A 19 -4.03 -7.49 6.92
C LEU A 19 -3.28 -7.58 8.25
N GLY A 20 -1.96 -7.41 8.21
CA GLY A 20 -1.09 -7.50 9.38
C GLY A 20 0.33 -7.85 9.00
N TYR A 21 1.04 -8.54 9.88
CA TYR A 21 2.39 -9.03 9.60
C TYR A 21 2.39 -10.51 9.27
N LYS A 22 3.45 -10.96 8.60
CA LYS A 22 3.75 -12.39 8.48
C LYS A 22 3.75 -13.00 9.88
N ARG A 23 3.03 -14.09 10.07
CA ARG A 23 2.84 -14.70 11.38
C ARG A 23 2.72 -16.21 11.30
N SER A 24 3.10 -16.87 12.38
CA SER A 24 2.72 -18.24 12.70
C SER A 24 1.46 -18.21 13.59
N LYS A 25 1.05 -19.37 14.12
CA LYS A 25 -0.07 -19.48 15.06
C LYS A 25 0.11 -18.54 16.26
N SER A 26 1.31 -18.52 16.84
CA SER A 26 1.64 -17.73 18.04
C SER A 26 2.63 -16.59 17.81
N ASN A 27 3.58 -16.75 16.87
CA ASN A 27 4.65 -15.76 16.66
C ASN A 27 4.33 -14.80 15.51
N GLN A 28 4.82 -13.56 15.59
CA GLN A 28 4.62 -12.53 14.57
C GLN A 28 5.97 -11.94 14.13
N TYR A 29 6.10 -11.68 12.82
CA TYR A 29 7.34 -11.24 12.16
C TYR A 29 7.11 -9.85 11.53
N PRO A 30 7.40 -8.75 12.25
CA PRO A 30 7.06 -7.38 11.82
C PRO A 30 7.85 -6.88 10.59
N ASN A 31 8.90 -7.58 10.20
CA ASN A 31 9.73 -7.24 9.05
C ASN A 31 9.00 -7.41 7.71
N THR A 32 7.93 -8.22 7.66
CA THR A 32 7.14 -8.46 6.44
C THR A 32 5.66 -8.22 6.72
N SER A 33 5.04 -7.34 5.96
CA SER A 33 3.60 -7.07 6.04
C SER A 33 2.83 -7.93 5.03
N LEU A 34 1.66 -8.42 5.44
CA LEU A 34 0.69 -9.11 4.59
C LEU A 34 -0.31 -8.10 4.05
N LEU A 35 -0.51 -8.12 2.73
CA LEU A 35 -1.36 -7.18 2.02
C LEU A 35 -2.31 -7.94 1.10
N GLN A 36 -3.54 -7.46 1.01
CA GLN A 36 -4.53 -7.93 0.06
C GLN A 36 -4.79 -6.83 -0.97
N ILE A 37 -4.55 -7.12 -2.24
CA ILE A 37 -4.83 -6.21 -3.35
C ILE A 37 -6.29 -6.36 -3.73
N GLU A 38 -7.01 -5.26 -3.92
CA GLU A 38 -8.41 -5.28 -4.31
C GLU A 38 -8.57 -5.93 -5.70
N GLY A 39 -9.41 -6.96 -5.79
CA GLY A 39 -9.71 -7.67 -7.04
C GLY A 39 -8.70 -8.74 -7.45
N VAL A 40 -7.69 -9.03 -6.62
CA VAL A 40 -6.72 -10.10 -6.89
C VAL A 40 -7.01 -11.29 -5.97
N ASN A 41 -7.34 -12.43 -6.56
CA ASN A 41 -7.71 -13.65 -5.81
C ASN A 41 -6.77 -14.82 -6.09
N THR A 42 -6.09 -14.83 -7.24
CA THR A 42 -5.20 -15.91 -7.63
C THR A 42 -3.73 -15.53 -7.48
N LYS A 43 -2.87 -16.54 -7.28
CA LYS A 43 -1.42 -16.32 -7.15
C LYS A 43 -0.79 -15.82 -8.46
N GLU A 44 -1.37 -16.20 -9.60
CA GLU A 44 -0.91 -15.82 -10.93
C GLU A 44 -1.09 -14.31 -11.16
N GLU A 45 -2.24 -13.76 -10.77
CA GLU A 45 -2.52 -12.32 -10.84
C GLU A 45 -1.59 -11.49 -9.93
N VAL A 46 -1.24 -12.02 -8.75
CA VAL A 46 -0.32 -11.35 -7.81
C VAL A 46 1.06 -11.15 -8.43
N ALA A 47 1.52 -12.05 -9.31
CA ALA A 47 2.86 -11.99 -9.89
C ALA A 47 3.11 -10.68 -10.65
N TRP A 48 2.08 -10.08 -11.25
CA TRP A 48 2.19 -8.78 -11.93
C TRP A 48 2.53 -7.62 -10.97
N TYR A 49 2.14 -7.73 -9.70
CA TYR A 49 2.34 -6.70 -8.68
C TYR A 49 3.68 -6.83 -7.95
N CYS A 50 4.37 -7.96 -8.07
CA CYS A 50 5.69 -8.15 -7.51
C CYS A 50 6.67 -7.08 -8.03
N GLY A 51 7.46 -6.49 -7.13
CA GLY A 51 8.41 -5.42 -7.45
C GLY A 51 7.82 -4.01 -7.58
N LYS A 52 6.49 -3.84 -7.52
CA LYS A 52 5.87 -2.50 -7.50
C LYS A 52 6.04 -1.85 -6.13
N ARG A 53 6.14 -0.51 -6.12
CA ARG A 53 6.25 0.29 -4.89
C ARG A 53 4.91 0.39 -4.19
N LEU A 54 4.93 0.35 -2.86
CA LEU A 54 3.73 0.47 -2.03
C LEU A 54 3.82 1.69 -1.12
N ALA A 55 2.71 2.43 -1.01
CA ALA A 55 2.59 3.63 -0.20
C ALA A 55 1.49 3.46 0.83
N TYR A 56 1.83 3.57 2.12
CA TYR A 56 0.87 3.68 3.20
C TYR A 56 0.69 5.15 3.59
N ILE A 57 -0.49 5.70 3.30
CA ILE A 57 -0.81 7.11 3.53
C ILE A 57 -1.68 7.18 4.79
N TYR A 58 -1.23 7.95 5.78
CA TYR A 58 -2.01 8.21 6.99
C TYR A 58 -1.94 9.68 7.39
N LYS A 59 -2.97 10.13 8.12
CA LYS A 59 -3.02 11.47 8.72
C LYS A 59 -2.54 11.36 10.15
N ALA A 60 -1.47 12.07 10.49
CA ALA A 60 -1.03 12.21 11.87
C ALA A 60 -1.87 13.30 12.58
N LYS A 61 -1.76 13.41 13.92
CA LYS A 61 -2.28 14.59 14.63
C LYS A 61 -1.50 15.84 14.16
N GLY A 62 -2.12 16.62 13.27
CA GLY A 62 -1.58 17.79 12.59
C GLY A 62 -1.93 17.81 11.09
N ASP A 63 -1.71 18.94 10.41
CA ASP A 63 -2.12 19.11 8.99
C ASP A 63 -1.21 18.38 7.98
N LYS A 64 -0.22 17.61 8.46
CA LYS A 64 0.77 16.94 7.62
C LYS A 64 0.34 15.51 7.31
N VAL A 65 0.08 15.23 6.03
CA VAL A 65 -0.07 13.87 5.50
C VAL A 65 1.30 13.20 5.46
N ARG A 66 1.40 12.00 6.03
CA ARG A 66 2.62 11.19 5.97
C ARG A 66 2.41 10.03 5.02
N VAL A 67 3.46 9.74 4.24
CA VAL A 67 3.49 8.63 3.29
C VAL A 67 4.66 7.75 3.68
N PHE A 68 4.38 6.50 4.05
CA PHE A 68 5.41 5.49 4.25
C PHE A 68 5.55 4.68 2.97
N MET A 69 6.71 4.80 2.32
CA MET A 69 7.03 4.06 1.11
C MET A 69 7.75 2.77 1.51
N TYR A 70 7.16 1.62 1.21
CA TYR A 70 7.86 0.35 1.36
C TYR A 70 8.82 0.17 0.18
N PRO A 71 10.10 -0.18 0.44
CA PRO A 71 11.03 -0.50 -0.62
C PRO A 71 10.52 -1.73 -1.38
N SER A 72 10.61 -1.68 -2.71
CA SER A 72 10.42 -2.84 -3.56
C SER A 72 11.65 -3.74 -3.37
N ASN A 73 11.63 -4.61 -2.37
CA ASN A 73 12.61 -5.69 -2.27
C ASN A 73 12.31 -6.67 -3.42
N ILE A 74 13.14 -6.58 -4.46
CA ILE A 74 13.46 -7.71 -5.34
C ILE A 74 14.53 -8.53 -4.63
#